data_AF-A0A7R9L7F0-F1
#
_entry.id   AF-A0A7R9L7F0-F1
#
_cell.length_a   1.000
_cell.length_b   1.000
_cell.length_c   1.000
_cell.angle_alpha   90.00
_cell.angle_beta   90.00
_cell.angle_gamma   90.00
#
_symmetry.space_group_name_H-M   'P 1'
#
loop_
_entity.id
_entity.type
_entity.pdbx_description
1 polymer ?
#
loop_
_entity_poly.entity_id
_entity_poly.type
_entity_poly.pdbx_seq_one_letter_code
_entity_poly.pdbx_strand_id
1 'polypeptide(L)'
;MNAQQINQLIAQYPIVKDLIALKEVAWFNPNFTSLVEGLPYVGLDQKDIDDASARLTRFAPYLMKAFPETAASQGIIESELAAIPQMQQQLEQYFGQSIHGQLWLKKDSHLPISGSIKARGGLHDEISVQDLGIDNITAADGLAVGRASGFVGRAMQRLLDGFYTLTDETMYVLLGMLNDAEQLKLEPSALAVRIFHLELNDPTIDSKDLGIDPITRFIYGEIQHCGNIFYSA
;
A
#
# COMPACT_ATOMS: atom_id res chain seq x y z
N MET A 1 15.77 -3.76 -19.12
CA MET A 1 15.29 -3.60 -20.52
C MET A 1 16.33 -2.87 -21.38
N ASN A 2 16.15 -2.76 -22.70
CA ASN A 2 17.00 -1.94 -23.58
C ASN A 2 16.44 -0.51 -23.78
N ALA A 3 17.27 0.43 -24.26
CA ALA A 3 16.90 1.84 -24.38
C ALA A 3 15.70 2.09 -25.34
N GLN A 4 15.54 1.28 -26.40
CA GLN A 4 14.41 1.41 -27.31
C GLN A 4 13.10 0.96 -26.65
N GLN A 5 13.13 -0.12 -25.86
CA GLN A 5 11.99 -0.61 -25.08
C GLN A 5 11.59 0.40 -23.99
N ILE A 6 12.57 1.01 -23.30
CA ILE A 6 12.31 2.06 -22.29
C ILE A 6 11.67 3.29 -22.94
N ASN A 7 12.17 3.74 -24.10
CA ASN A 7 11.58 4.86 -24.84
C ASN A 7 10.15 4.57 -25.34
N GLN A 8 9.87 3.32 -25.75
CA GLN A 8 8.51 2.89 -26.09
C GLN A 8 7.59 2.92 -24.86
N LEU A 9 8.06 2.42 -23.71
CA LEU A 9 7.32 2.41 -22.46
C LEU A 9 7.02 3.84 -21.96
N ILE A 10 7.98 4.76 -22.05
CA ILE A 10 7.80 6.19 -21.73
C ILE A 10 6.79 6.86 -22.68
N ALA A 11 6.81 6.51 -23.98
CA ALA A 11 5.87 7.06 -24.95
C ALA A 11 4.42 6.58 -24.70
N GLN A 12 4.24 5.35 -24.22
CA GLN A 12 2.94 4.79 -23.86
C GLN A 12 2.46 5.24 -22.47
N TYR A 13 3.37 5.36 -21.50
CA TYR A 13 3.10 5.74 -20.12
C TYR A 13 4.07 6.85 -19.66
N PRO A 14 3.74 8.13 -19.90
CA PRO A 14 4.65 9.26 -19.62
C PRO A 14 5.14 9.34 -18.17
N ILE A 15 4.36 8.83 -17.21
CA ILE A 15 4.73 8.75 -15.79
C ILE A 15 6.02 7.96 -15.56
N VAL A 16 6.34 6.98 -16.41
CA VAL A 16 7.58 6.18 -16.33
C VAL A 16 8.83 7.05 -16.41
N LYS A 17 8.77 8.20 -17.10
CA LYS A 17 9.87 9.16 -17.14
C LYS A 17 10.12 9.81 -15.78
N ASP A 18 9.05 10.22 -15.08
CA ASP A 18 9.15 10.84 -13.77
C ASP A 18 9.63 9.83 -12.70
N LEU A 19 9.22 8.57 -12.86
CA LEU A 19 9.66 7.44 -12.01
C LEU A 19 11.16 7.11 -12.19
N ILE A 20 11.64 7.04 -13.44
CA ILE A 20 13.09 6.90 -13.75
C ILE A 20 13.89 8.09 -13.19
N ALA A 21 13.27 9.27 -13.12
CA ALA A 21 13.89 10.47 -12.56
C ALA A 21 13.79 10.58 -11.02
N LEU A 22 13.25 9.55 -10.33
CA LEU A 22 13.01 9.55 -8.88
C LEU A 22 12.25 10.80 -8.40
N LYS A 23 11.24 11.21 -9.17
CA LYS A 23 10.31 12.27 -8.81
C LYS A 23 9.11 11.67 -8.07
N GLU A 24 8.62 12.35 -7.03
CA GLU A 24 7.38 11.96 -6.35
C GLU A 24 6.21 12.09 -7.34
N VAL A 25 5.46 11.01 -7.49
CA VAL A 25 4.29 10.94 -8.38
C VAL A 25 3.08 10.46 -7.59
N ALA A 26 1.91 10.95 -7.98
CA ALA A 26 0.63 10.33 -7.66
C ALA A 26 -0.03 9.91 -8.97
N TRP A 27 -0.52 8.68 -9.03
CA TRP A 27 -1.21 8.10 -10.16
C TRP A 27 -2.57 7.59 -9.71
N PHE A 28 -3.62 7.99 -10.41
CA PHE A 28 -4.97 7.49 -10.21
C PHE A 28 -5.35 6.60 -11.38
N ASN A 29 -5.98 5.47 -11.09
CA ASN A 29 -6.27 4.43 -12.05
C ASN A 29 -7.48 4.82 -12.92
N PRO A 30 -7.31 5.09 -14.22
CA PRO A 30 -8.42 5.42 -15.10
C PRO A 30 -9.36 4.22 -15.36
N ASN A 31 -8.96 3.01 -14.96
CA ASN A 31 -9.72 1.77 -15.10
C ASN A 31 -10.21 1.21 -13.74
N PHE A 32 -10.26 2.04 -12.70
CA PHE A 32 -10.88 1.66 -11.43
C PHE A 32 -12.37 1.34 -11.64
N THR A 33 -12.88 0.31 -10.97
CA THR A 33 -14.26 -0.17 -11.11
C THR A 33 -14.92 -0.38 -9.74
N SER A 34 -16.24 -0.47 -9.72
CA SER A 34 -16.94 -0.90 -8.50
C SER A 34 -16.51 -2.31 -8.08
N LEU A 35 -16.68 -2.66 -6.80
CA LEU A 35 -16.39 -4.01 -6.31
C LEU A 35 -17.15 -5.09 -7.11
N VAL A 36 -18.40 -4.82 -7.50
CA VAL A 36 -19.24 -5.76 -8.26
C VAL A 36 -18.68 -6.04 -9.65
N GLU A 37 -18.11 -5.03 -10.30
CA GLU A 37 -17.52 -5.14 -11.64
C GLU A 37 -16.08 -5.70 -11.60
N GLY A 38 -15.29 -5.34 -10.59
CA GLY A 38 -13.90 -5.74 -10.46
C GLY A 38 -13.70 -7.15 -9.90
N LEU A 39 -14.53 -7.58 -8.95
CA LEU A 39 -14.38 -8.87 -8.25
C LEU A 39 -14.31 -10.11 -9.18
N PRO A 40 -15.11 -10.22 -10.27
CA PRO A 40 -15.00 -11.33 -11.22
C PRO A 40 -13.61 -11.50 -11.87
N TYR A 41 -12.78 -10.46 -11.88
CA TYR A 41 -11.44 -10.49 -12.46
C TYR A 41 -10.32 -10.84 -11.45
N VAL A 42 -10.64 -10.89 -10.16
CA VAL A 42 -9.67 -11.26 -9.09
C VAL A 42 -9.25 -12.73 -9.22
N GLY A 43 -10.15 -13.59 -9.73
CA GLY A 43 -9.89 -15.02 -9.87
C GLY A 43 -9.82 -15.79 -8.55
N LEU A 44 -10.28 -15.17 -7.46
CA LEU A 44 -10.48 -15.74 -6.13
C LEU A 44 -11.90 -15.40 -5.66
N ASP A 45 -12.49 -16.26 -4.83
CA ASP A 45 -13.83 -16.03 -4.26
C ASP A 45 -13.87 -16.15 -2.73
N GLN A 46 -15.07 -16.09 -2.14
CA GLN A 46 -15.25 -16.19 -0.68
C GLN A 46 -14.70 -17.51 -0.10
N LYS A 47 -14.73 -18.61 -0.86
CA LYS A 47 -14.17 -19.90 -0.43
C LYS A 47 -12.66 -19.82 -0.24
N ASP A 48 -11.95 -19.10 -1.11
CA ASP A 48 -10.49 -18.92 -0.96
C ASP A 48 -10.16 -18.12 0.31
N ILE A 49 -10.97 -17.10 0.61
CA ILE A 49 -10.87 -16.31 1.85
C ILE A 49 -11.12 -17.20 3.08
N ASP A 50 -12.19 -17.99 3.05
CA ASP A 50 -12.57 -18.91 4.12
C ASP A 50 -11.51 -20.01 4.34
N ASP A 51 -10.99 -20.61 3.26
CA ASP A 51 -9.94 -21.64 3.30
C ASP A 51 -8.59 -21.07 3.79
N ALA A 52 -8.30 -19.80 3.50
CA ALA A 52 -7.13 -19.08 4.04
C ALA A 52 -7.30 -18.73 5.53
N SER A 53 -8.47 -18.25 5.93
CA SER A 53 -8.82 -17.97 7.34
C SER A 53 -8.76 -19.25 8.18
N ALA A 54 -9.43 -20.32 7.73
CA ALA A 54 -9.39 -21.62 8.38
C ALA A 54 -7.97 -22.21 8.46
N ARG A 55 -7.09 -21.89 7.49
CA ARG A 55 -5.67 -22.28 7.54
C ARG A 55 -4.94 -21.56 8.66
N LEU A 56 -5.08 -20.24 8.80
CA LEU A 56 -4.50 -19.48 9.91
C LEU A 56 -4.98 -20.02 11.26
N THR A 57 -6.29 -20.26 11.42
CA THR A 57 -6.88 -20.86 12.64
C THR A 57 -6.28 -22.23 12.96
N ARG A 58 -6.00 -23.08 11.96
CA ARG A 58 -5.31 -24.37 12.17
C ARG A 58 -3.85 -24.22 12.60
N PHE A 59 -3.17 -23.15 12.20
CA PHE A 59 -1.78 -22.87 12.60
C PHE A 59 -1.66 -22.13 13.95
N ALA A 60 -2.73 -21.50 14.45
CA ALA A 60 -2.70 -20.75 15.72
C ALA A 60 -2.13 -21.55 16.93
N PRO A 61 -2.46 -22.85 17.14
CA PRO A 61 -1.84 -23.65 18.22
C PRO A 61 -0.35 -23.97 18.02
N TYR A 62 0.15 -23.90 16.78
CA TYR A 62 1.58 -23.98 16.49
C TYR A 62 2.26 -22.63 16.72
N LEU A 63 1.64 -21.52 16.28
CA LEU A 63 2.17 -20.17 16.45
C LEU A 63 2.37 -19.83 17.93
N MET A 64 1.42 -20.15 18.81
CA MET A 64 1.57 -19.97 20.27
C MET A 64 2.76 -20.73 20.87
N LYS A 65 3.19 -21.84 20.26
CA LYS A 65 4.33 -22.64 20.73
C LYS A 65 5.65 -22.19 20.13
N ALA A 66 5.66 -21.82 18.85
CA ALA A 66 6.84 -21.35 18.13
C ALA A 66 7.21 -19.90 18.49
N PHE A 67 6.19 -19.07 18.77
CA PHE A 67 6.30 -17.64 19.06
C PHE A 67 5.46 -17.32 20.30
N PRO A 68 6.03 -17.45 21.53
CA PRO A 68 5.29 -17.32 22.79
C PRO A 68 4.58 -15.97 22.97
N GLU A 69 5.05 -14.90 22.33
CA GLU A 69 4.38 -13.59 22.29
C GLU A 69 2.95 -13.65 21.72
N THR A 70 2.68 -14.59 20.81
CA THR A 70 1.34 -14.79 20.22
C THR A 70 0.37 -15.52 21.15
N ALA A 71 0.81 -16.00 22.32
CA ALA A 71 -0.08 -16.64 23.29
C ALA A 71 -1.19 -15.70 23.78
N ALA A 72 -0.89 -14.40 23.93
CA ALA A 72 -1.86 -13.38 24.34
C ALA A 72 -2.97 -13.16 23.28
N SER A 73 -2.64 -13.30 22.00
CA SER A 73 -3.59 -13.23 20.87
C SER A 73 -4.13 -14.61 20.45
N GLN A 74 -3.93 -15.65 21.26
CA GLN A 74 -4.32 -17.04 20.97
C GLN A 74 -3.74 -17.60 19.64
N GLY A 75 -2.59 -17.09 19.20
CA GLY A 75 -1.95 -17.46 17.93
C GLY A 75 -2.44 -16.67 16.72
N ILE A 76 -3.31 -15.67 16.91
CA ILE A 76 -3.76 -14.76 15.87
C ILE A 76 -2.68 -13.70 15.62
N ILE A 77 -2.31 -13.50 14.35
CA ILE A 77 -1.36 -12.49 13.90
C ILE A 77 -2.17 -11.34 13.29
N GLU A 78 -2.46 -10.32 14.09
CA GLU A 78 -3.22 -9.13 13.71
C GLU A 78 -2.58 -7.87 14.30
N SER A 79 -2.93 -6.72 13.73
CA SER A 79 -2.42 -5.40 14.13
C SER A 79 -3.54 -4.44 14.51
N GLU A 80 -3.20 -3.46 15.34
CA GLU A 80 -4.10 -2.37 15.72
C GLU A 80 -4.43 -1.45 14.53
N LEU A 81 -5.66 -0.96 14.48
CA LEU A 81 -6.08 0.16 13.65
C LEU A 81 -6.33 1.37 14.57
N ALA A 82 -5.53 2.42 14.42
CA ALA A 82 -5.57 3.60 15.28
C ALA A 82 -5.91 4.86 14.47
N ALA A 83 -6.76 5.74 15.01
CA ALA A 83 -6.95 7.08 14.47
C ALA A 83 -5.71 7.92 14.77
N ILE A 84 -5.30 8.78 13.84
CA ILE A 84 -4.10 9.62 13.98
C ILE A 84 -4.43 11.12 13.75
N PRO A 85 -5.29 11.73 14.60
CA PRO A 85 -5.81 13.08 14.38
C PRO A 85 -4.79 14.20 14.65
N GLN A 86 -3.74 13.95 15.45
CA GLN A 86 -2.66 14.92 15.64
C GLN A 86 -1.75 14.93 14.39
N MET A 87 -1.48 13.75 13.83
CA MET A 87 -0.80 13.63 12.52
C MET A 87 -1.63 14.27 11.40
N GLN A 88 -2.95 14.08 11.38
CA GLN A 88 -3.85 14.77 10.43
C GLN A 88 -3.66 16.29 10.50
N GLN A 89 -3.71 16.88 11.70
CA GLN A 89 -3.49 18.31 11.89
C GLN A 89 -2.07 18.77 11.46
N GLN A 90 -1.03 17.98 11.73
CA GLN A 90 0.34 18.30 11.29
C GLN A 90 0.48 18.26 9.76
N LEU A 91 -0.13 17.28 9.10
CA LEU A 91 -0.17 17.18 7.63
C LEU A 91 -0.90 18.37 7.00
N GLU A 92 -2.06 18.75 7.54
CA GLU A 92 -2.80 19.94 7.08
C GLU A 92 -1.98 21.23 7.19
N GLN A 93 -1.23 21.38 8.29
CA GLN A 93 -0.34 22.53 8.51
C GLN A 93 0.88 22.52 7.58
N TYR A 94 1.48 21.35 7.36
CA TYR A 94 2.70 21.21 6.56
C TYR A 94 2.43 21.38 5.05
N PHE A 95 1.34 20.79 4.55
CA PHE A 95 0.95 20.88 3.13
C PHE A 95 0.02 22.06 2.81
N GLY A 96 -0.54 22.73 3.83
CA GLY A 96 -1.46 23.87 3.64
C GLY A 96 -2.82 23.49 3.05
N GLN A 97 -3.22 22.22 3.20
CA GLN A 97 -4.39 21.62 2.56
C GLN A 97 -5.20 20.83 3.59
N SER A 98 -6.51 21.10 3.68
CA SER A 98 -7.40 20.36 4.59
C SER A 98 -7.56 18.89 4.18
N ILE A 99 -7.63 18.02 5.18
CA ILE A 99 -7.86 16.57 5.06
C ILE A 99 -9.26 16.28 5.62
N HIS A 100 -10.19 15.95 4.73
CA HIS A 100 -11.58 15.66 5.07
C HIS A 100 -11.72 14.33 5.84
N GLY A 101 -12.81 14.15 6.59
CA GLY A 101 -13.03 12.91 7.34
C GLY A 101 -12.01 12.66 8.46
N GLN A 102 -11.61 11.40 8.65
CA GLN A 102 -10.68 10.97 9.71
C GLN A 102 -9.50 10.18 9.11
N LEU A 103 -8.30 10.51 9.56
CA LEU A 103 -7.08 9.81 9.17
C LEU A 103 -6.81 8.60 10.10
N TRP A 104 -6.58 7.43 9.50
CA TRP A 104 -6.32 6.19 10.24
C TRP A 104 -5.04 5.49 9.78
N LEU A 105 -4.39 4.81 10.73
CA LEU A 105 -3.17 4.03 10.54
C LEU A 105 -3.42 2.57 10.96
N LYS A 106 -3.29 1.63 10.00
CA LYS A 106 -3.26 0.18 10.30
C LYS A 106 -1.81 -0.23 10.58
N LYS A 107 -1.50 -0.49 11.85
CA LYS A 107 -0.14 -0.61 12.42
C LYS A 107 0.52 -1.97 12.13
N ASP A 108 0.64 -2.40 10.87
CA ASP A 108 1.27 -3.70 10.56
C ASP A 108 2.77 -3.78 10.90
N SER A 109 3.42 -2.64 11.12
CA SER A 109 4.73 -2.54 11.78
C SER A 109 4.77 -3.21 13.17
N HIS A 110 3.61 -3.35 13.80
CA HIS A 110 3.43 -3.95 15.12
C HIS A 110 2.81 -5.36 15.03
N LEU A 111 2.76 -5.98 13.85
CA LEU A 111 2.42 -7.41 13.75
C LEU A 111 3.44 -8.23 14.55
N PRO A 112 3.01 -9.21 15.36
CA PRO A 112 3.94 -10.12 16.03
C PRO A 112 4.74 -10.92 14.99
N ILE A 113 5.85 -11.50 15.41
CA ILE A 113 6.80 -12.31 14.62
C ILE A 113 7.63 -11.51 13.61
N SER A 114 7.01 -10.74 12.71
CA SER A 114 7.69 -10.11 11.57
C SER A 114 7.74 -8.58 11.59
N GLY A 115 6.98 -7.91 12.47
CA GLY A 115 6.92 -6.44 12.54
C GLY A 115 6.60 -5.77 11.20
N SER A 116 5.93 -6.48 10.27
CA SER A 116 5.73 -6.04 8.89
C SER A 116 4.74 -6.93 8.12
N ILE A 117 4.18 -6.37 7.04
CA ILE A 117 3.14 -6.98 6.19
C ILE A 117 3.61 -8.18 5.33
N LYS A 118 4.92 -8.32 5.07
CA LYS A 118 5.47 -9.18 3.99
C LYS A 118 5.61 -10.67 4.35
N ALA A 119 4.63 -11.26 5.03
CA ALA A 119 4.58 -12.72 5.27
C ALA A 119 4.02 -13.53 4.08
N ARG A 120 3.64 -12.90 2.96
CA ARG A 120 2.95 -13.54 1.83
C ARG A 120 3.30 -12.90 0.48
N GLY A 121 3.55 -13.72 -0.54
CA GLY A 121 3.58 -13.33 -1.96
C GLY A 121 4.76 -13.91 -2.74
N GLY A 122 4.49 -14.58 -3.86
CA GLY A 122 5.50 -15.12 -4.79
C GLY A 122 5.35 -14.59 -6.23
N LEU A 123 6.42 -14.82 -7.00
CA LEU A 123 6.67 -14.61 -8.44
C LEU A 123 5.44 -14.81 -9.35
N HIS A 124 5.29 -14.20 -10.53
CA HIS A 124 6.25 -13.73 -11.56
C HIS A 124 5.66 -12.51 -12.32
N ASP A 125 6.30 -11.86 -13.31
CA ASP A 125 7.70 -11.40 -13.57
C ASP A 125 7.72 -10.86 -15.03
N GLU A 126 7.71 -9.53 -15.27
CA GLU A 126 8.00 -8.96 -16.61
C GLU A 126 8.91 -7.72 -16.59
N ILE A 127 8.73 -6.80 -15.64
CA ILE A 127 9.59 -5.62 -15.45
C ILE A 127 9.91 -5.46 -13.96
N SER A 128 11.16 -5.10 -13.64
CA SER A 128 11.60 -4.67 -12.31
C SER A 128 12.14 -3.25 -12.32
N VAL A 129 12.26 -2.61 -11.16
CA VAL A 129 12.85 -1.27 -11.05
C VAL A 129 14.29 -1.22 -11.61
N GLN A 130 15.05 -2.32 -11.45
CA GLN A 130 16.38 -2.46 -12.04
C GLN A 130 16.37 -2.49 -13.58
N ASP A 131 15.29 -2.94 -14.22
CA ASP A 131 15.16 -2.87 -15.68
C ASP A 131 15.05 -1.45 -16.23
N LEU A 132 14.64 -0.52 -15.36
CA LEU A 132 14.49 0.91 -15.61
C LEU A 132 15.72 1.71 -15.14
N GLY A 133 16.72 1.05 -14.53
CA GLY A 133 17.95 1.67 -14.00
C GLY A 133 17.87 2.17 -12.56
N ILE A 134 16.81 1.82 -11.83
CA ILE A 134 16.63 2.14 -10.41
C ILE A 134 17.25 1.03 -9.56
N ASP A 135 17.99 1.38 -8.51
CA ASP A 135 18.81 0.46 -7.72
C ASP A 135 18.04 -0.42 -6.72
N ASN A 136 16.87 0.03 -6.24
CA ASN A 136 16.15 -0.53 -5.09
C ASN A 136 16.94 -0.43 -3.76
N ILE A 137 17.73 0.63 -3.60
CA ILE A 137 18.38 0.99 -2.33
C ILE A 137 17.57 2.13 -1.70
N THR A 138 17.04 1.90 -0.50
CA THR A 138 16.21 2.87 0.23
C THR A 138 16.35 2.66 1.74
N ALA A 139 16.09 3.71 2.51
CA ALA A 139 15.84 3.69 3.95
C ALA A 139 14.83 2.63 4.44
N ALA A 140 13.95 2.11 3.56
CA ALA A 140 13.03 1.00 3.85
C ALA A 140 13.58 -0.39 3.48
N ASP A 141 14.90 -0.55 3.41
CA ASP A 141 15.56 -1.83 3.18
C ASP A 141 15.12 -2.92 4.19
N GLY A 142 15.10 -4.16 3.73
CA GLY A 142 14.48 -5.31 4.38
C GLY A 142 13.08 -5.64 3.85
N LEU A 143 12.33 -4.66 3.33
CA LEU A 143 10.94 -4.83 2.87
C LEU A 143 10.65 -4.18 1.50
N ALA A 144 11.65 -3.48 0.95
CA ALA A 144 11.72 -2.91 -0.39
C ALA A 144 11.61 -3.97 -1.52
N VAL A 145 10.41 -4.19 -2.05
CA VAL A 145 10.17 -5.11 -3.18
C VAL A 145 10.23 -4.34 -4.50
N GLY A 146 11.28 -4.52 -5.31
CA GLY A 146 11.46 -3.85 -6.60
C GLY A 146 10.86 -4.58 -7.82
N ARG A 147 9.90 -5.50 -7.61
CA ARG A 147 9.19 -6.21 -8.68
C ARG A 147 7.77 -6.62 -8.24
N ALA A 148 6.78 -6.15 -9.01
CA ALA A 148 5.37 -6.45 -8.76
C ALA A 148 5.08 -7.95 -8.90
N SER A 149 4.24 -8.50 -8.02
CA SER A 149 3.68 -9.85 -8.24
C SER A 149 2.62 -9.77 -9.34
N GLY A 150 2.84 -10.37 -10.50
CA GLY A 150 1.89 -10.33 -11.62
C GLY A 150 0.57 -11.03 -11.34
N PHE A 151 0.50 -11.93 -10.34
CA PHE A 151 -0.79 -12.46 -9.85
C PHE A 151 -1.59 -11.35 -9.15
N VAL A 152 -1.00 -10.70 -8.14
CA VAL A 152 -1.66 -9.62 -7.40
C VAL A 152 -1.93 -8.42 -8.31
N GLY A 153 -1.01 -8.11 -9.23
CA GLY A 153 -1.14 -7.11 -10.29
C GLY A 153 -2.43 -7.30 -11.08
N ARG A 154 -2.54 -8.43 -11.81
CA ARG A 154 -3.72 -8.72 -12.64
C ARG A 154 -5.02 -8.84 -11.85
N ALA A 155 -4.97 -9.36 -10.62
CA ALA A 155 -6.15 -9.49 -9.77
C ALA A 155 -6.65 -8.13 -9.25
N MET A 156 -5.74 -7.23 -8.84
CA MET A 156 -6.07 -5.95 -8.23
C MET A 156 -6.21 -4.79 -9.22
N GLN A 157 -5.81 -4.94 -10.50
CA GLN A 157 -5.78 -3.85 -11.50
C GLN A 157 -7.09 -3.06 -11.67
N ARG A 158 -8.24 -3.64 -11.34
CA ARG A 158 -9.58 -3.01 -11.41
C ARG A 158 -10.11 -2.51 -10.07
N LEU A 159 -9.44 -2.85 -8.97
CA LEU A 159 -9.81 -2.56 -7.58
C LEU A 159 -8.80 -1.64 -6.86
N LEU A 160 -7.65 -1.38 -7.48
CA LEU A 160 -6.67 -0.37 -7.05
C LEU A 160 -7.13 1.01 -7.53
N ASP A 161 -7.36 1.95 -6.62
CA ASP A 161 -7.78 3.32 -6.94
C ASP A 161 -6.61 4.14 -7.50
N GLY A 162 -5.42 3.94 -6.93
CA GLY A 162 -4.19 4.60 -7.40
C GLY A 162 -2.97 4.18 -6.61
N PHE A 163 -1.83 4.78 -6.93
CA PHE A 163 -0.62 4.72 -6.12
C PHE A 163 0.08 6.08 -6.00
N TYR A 164 0.96 6.23 -5.02
CA TYR A 164 1.87 7.37 -4.94
C TYR A 164 3.28 6.92 -4.56
N THR A 165 4.29 7.72 -4.86
CA THR A 165 5.69 7.47 -4.47
C THR A 165 6.22 8.55 -3.53
N LEU A 166 6.99 8.13 -2.52
CA LEU A 166 7.73 9.01 -1.62
C LEU A 166 9.25 8.88 -1.83
N THR A 167 9.97 10.00 -1.66
CA THR A 167 11.41 10.02 -1.42
C THR A 167 11.73 9.48 -0.02
N ASP A 168 12.99 9.05 0.19
CA ASP A 168 13.48 8.71 1.53
C ASP A 168 13.44 9.92 2.46
N GLU A 169 13.75 11.13 1.97
CA GLU A 169 13.68 12.38 2.72
C GLU A 169 12.25 12.68 3.22
N THR A 170 11.25 12.65 2.33
CA THR A 170 9.84 12.85 2.72
C THR A 170 9.40 11.75 3.69
N MET A 171 9.79 10.50 3.46
CA MET A 171 9.50 9.38 4.37
C MET A 171 10.07 9.63 5.77
N TYR A 172 11.31 10.09 5.90
CA TYR A 172 11.92 10.42 7.20
C TYR A 172 11.21 11.59 7.90
N VAL A 173 10.82 12.64 7.16
CA VAL A 173 10.05 13.77 7.72
C VAL A 173 8.72 13.29 8.28
N LEU A 174 7.98 12.48 7.52
CA LEU A 174 6.69 11.92 7.93
C LEU A 174 6.81 10.93 9.11
N LEU A 175 7.88 10.13 9.18
CA LEU A 175 8.18 9.29 10.35
C LEU A 175 8.42 10.13 11.62
N GLY A 176 9.16 11.22 11.49
CA GLY A 176 9.40 12.17 12.58
C GLY A 176 8.10 12.80 13.06
N MET A 177 7.30 13.36 12.13
CA MET A 177 5.99 13.94 12.44
C MET A 177 5.06 12.96 13.16
N LEU A 178 4.99 11.71 12.70
CA LEU A 178 4.13 10.69 13.31
C LEU A 178 4.61 10.30 14.71
N ASN A 179 5.93 10.16 14.91
CA ASN A 179 6.49 9.92 16.24
C ASN A 179 6.21 11.10 17.19
N ASP A 180 6.35 12.33 16.72
CA ASP A 180 6.21 13.51 17.57
C ASP A 180 4.73 13.78 17.90
N ALA A 181 3.84 13.64 16.91
CA ALA A 181 2.41 13.89 17.06
C ALA A 181 1.66 12.77 17.80
N GLU A 182 1.92 11.51 17.48
CA GLU A 182 1.14 10.35 17.98
C GLU A 182 1.94 9.43 18.92
N GLN A 183 3.23 9.73 19.17
CA GLN A 183 4.15 8.86 19.93
C GLN A 183 4.30 7.45 19.32
N LEU A 184 4.03 7.31 18.02
CA LEU A 184 4.09 6.05 17.27
C LEU A 184 5.42 5.93 16.52
N LYS A 185 6.22 4.94 16.92
CA LYS A 185 7.45 4.56 16.21
C LYS A 185 7.11 3.50 15.17
N LEU A 186 7.34 3.84 13.90
CA LEU A 186 7.26 2.89 12.79
C LEU A 186 8.67 2.58 12.26
N GLU A 187 8.84 1.40 11.71
CA GLU A 187 9.91 1.17 10.73
C GLU A 187 9.52 1.82 9.38
N PRO A 188 10.49 2.26 8.54
CA PRO A 188 10.19 3.12 7.40
C PRO A 188 9.21 2.54 6.37
N SER A 189 9.29 1.25 6.05
CA SER A 189 8.45 0.61 5.03
C SER A 189 6.95 0.62 5.41
N ALA A 190 6.65 0.52 6.70
CA ALA A 190 5.29 0.51 7.22
C ALA A 190 4.60 1.88 7.15
N LEU A 191 5.36 2.99 7.05
CA LEU A 191 4.78 4.30 6.82
C LEU A 191 4.28 4.42 5.37
N ALA A 192 5.14 4.09 4.40
CA ALA A 192 4.87 4.28 2.98
C ALA A 192 3.56 3.60 2.53
N VAL A 193 3.22 2.45 3.11
CA VAL A 193 2.08 1.63 2.66
C VAL A 193 0.73 2.07 3.27
N ARG A 194 0.67 2.97 4.27
CA ARG A 194 -0.42 2.88 5.28
C ARG A 194 -1.05 4.11 5.93
N ILE A 195 -0.88 5.30 5.37
CA ILE A 195 -1.80 6.41 5.68
C ILE A 195 -3.10 6.19 4.90
N PHE A 196 -4.17 5.73 5.58
CA PHE A 196 -5.49 5.56 4.98
C PHE A 196 -6.37 6.77 5.23
N HIS A 197 -6.81 7.41 4.15
CA HIS A 197 -7.86 8.41 4.16
C HIS A 197 -9.23 7.72 4.15
N LEU A 198 -9.95 7.77 5.27
CA LEU A 198 -11.29 7.18 5.40
C LEU A 198 -12.35 8.28 5.44
N GLU A 199 -12.89 8.62 4.26
CA GLU A 199 -14.11 9.40 4.12
C GLU A 199 -15.35 8.55 4.45
N LEU A 200 -15.55 8.34 5.75
CA LEU A 200 -16.79 7.75 6.28
C LEU A 200 -17.89 8.83 6.35
N ASN A 201 -18.61 8.98 5.24
CA ASN A 201 -19.78 9.84 5.04
C ASN A 201 -19.52 11.36 5.05
N ASP A 202 -19.01 11.91 3.94
CA ASP A 202 -19.12 13.35 3.67
C ASP A 202 -20.46 13.67 2.94
N PRO A 203 -21.40 14.40 3.56
CA PRO A 203 -22.68 14.77 2.94
C PRO A 203 -22.59 15.93 1.93
N THR A 204 -21.40 16.50 1.68
CA THR A 204 -21.19 17.60 0.72
C THR A 204 -20.76 17.14 -0.66
N ILE A 205 -20.36 15.87 -0.80
CA ILE A 205 -20.11 15.23 -2.10
C ILE A 205 -21.45 14.70 -2.64
N ASP A 206 -22.02 15.35 -3.67
CA ASP A 206 -23.22 14.82 -4.34
C ASP A 206 -22.85 13.50 -5.04
N SER A 207 -23.51 12.41 -4.65
CA SER A 207 -23.31 11.09 -5.23
C SER A 207 -23.61 11.02 -6.73
N LYS A 208 -24.23 12.06 -7.31
CA LYS A 208 -24.46 12.22 -8.75
C LYS A 208 -23.27 12.76 -9.54
N ASP A 209 -22.37 13.53 -8.92
CA ASP A 209 -21.24 14.15 -9.64
C ASP A 209 -20.06 13.18 -9.86
N LEU A 210 -20.04 12.04 -9.15
CA LEU A 210 -19.07 10.96 -9.36
C LEU A 210 -19.71 9.57 -9.58
N GLY A 211 -21.02 9.39 -9.35
CA GLY A 211 -21.76 8.17 -9.72
C GLY A 211 -21.37 6.89 -8.97
N ILE A 212 -20.74 7.01 -7.80
CA ILE A 212 -20.13 5.90 -7.05
C ILE A 212 -20.58 5.95 -5.58
N ASP A 213 -20.95 4.78 -5.03
CA ASP A 213 -21.30 4.55 -3.61
C ASP A 213 -20.10 4.84 -2.66
N PRO A 214 -20.24 4.93 -1.33
CA PRO A 214 -19.14 5.32 -0.44
C PRO A 214 -18.08 4.22 -0.32
N ILE A 215 -17.14 4.21 -1.25
CA ILE A 215 -16.02 3.27 -1.32
C ILE A 215 -14.87 3.77 -0.45
N THR A 216 -14.34 2.88 0.40
CA THR A 216 -12.98 3.02 0.94
C THR A 216 -11.98 3.01 -0.20
N ARG A 217 -11.45 4.18 -0.59
CA ARG A 217 -10.49 4.31 -1.69
C ARG A 217 -9.16 3.65 -1.31
N PHE A 218 -8.80 2.58 -2.01
CA PHE A 218 -7.53 1.88 -1.81
C PHE A 218 -6.45 2.51 -2.70
N ILE A 219 -5.81 3.55 -2.18
CA ILE A 219 -4.59 4.13 -2.74
C ILE A 219 -3.38 3.44 -2.08
N TYR A 220 -2.47 2.91 -2.88
CA TYR A 220 -1.29 2.18 -2.41
C TYR A 220 -0.05 3.09 -2.42
N GLY A 221 0.57 3.33 -1.27
CA GLY A 221 1.81 4.09 -1.22
C GLY A 221 3.04 3.20 -1.43
N GLU A 222 3.97 3.69 -2.24
CA GLU A 222 5.24 3.05 -2.58
C GLU A 222 6.41 4.00 -2.30
N ILE A 223 7.61 3.44 -2.30
CA ILE A 223 8.85 4.22 -2.21
C ILE A 223 9.45 4.24 -3.61
N GLN A 224 9.99 5.39 -4.03
CA GLN A 224 10.47 5.59 -5.42
C GLN A 224 11.45 4.51 -5.88
N HIS A 225 12.36 4.09 -5.02
CA HIS A 225 13.35 3.06 -5.31
C HIS A 225 12.73 1.66 -5.50
N CYS A 226 11.48 1.44 -5.06
CA CYS A 226 10.80 0.14 -5.02
C CYS A 226 9.64 -0.01 -6.00
N GLY A 227 9.31 1.02 -6.78
CA GLY A 227 8.01 1.15 -7.46
C GLY A 227 7.52 -0.10 -8.20
N ASN A 228 6.46 -0.75 -7.69
CA ASN A 228 5.82 -1.92 -8.29
C ASN A 228 4.72 -1.48 -9.26
N ILE A 229 5.05 -0.55 -10.14
CA ILE A 229 4.11 0.27 -10.93
C ILE A 229 3.30 -0.52 -11.98
N PHE A 230 3.59 -1.80 -12.16
CA PHE A 230 2.92 -2.69 -13.13
C PHE A 230 1.71 -3.41 -12.54
N TYR A 231 0.84 -2.65 -11.86
CA TYR A 231 -0.54 -3.08 -11.55
C TYR A 231 -1.50 -2.83 -12.72
N SER A 232 -1.13 -2.03 -13.74
CA SER A 232 -2.04 -1.56 -14.80
C SER A 232 -1.47 -1.64 -16.23
N ALA A 233 -0.51 -2.54 -16.47
CA ALA A 233 0.07 -2.83 -17.78
C ALA A 233 -0.29 -4.26 -18.21
#